data_AF-A0A3D4SZV5-F1
#
_entry.id   AF-A0A3D4SZV5-F1
#
_cell.length_a   1.000
_cell.length_b   1.000
_cell.length_c   1.000
_cell.angle_alpha   90.00
_cell.angle_beta   90.00
_cell.angle_gamma   90.00
#
_symmetry.space_group_name_H-M   'P 1'
#
loop_
_entity.id
_entity.type
_entity.pdbx_description
1 polymer ?
#
loop_
_entity_poly.entity_id
_entity_poly.type
_entity_poly.pdbx_seq_one_letter_code
_entity_poly.pdbx_strand_id
1 'polypeptide(L)'
;MPWKKDDETGGDPADRTGTAGTATDDAAAATDGAAAEGPKGYTPKKGRPTPKRNEVERAAGTRRAHYEAPLTPKEARQRRKDVKNSMTKEEFKEAKRKQREEAAAARRKANDRMMAGDPDYLLARDQGKEKLLIRNWVDAHRYAMNFFLPLALVVIVIMIVGTRLPEVASLTSIIMMVIILALVVEGFFLGRKVNKVVRARYPDTNLGRWTIGFYAFTRATMIRRMRSPAPQVAIGDAV
;
A
#
# COMPACT_ATOMS: atom_id res chain seq x y z
N MET A 1 9.23 -23.66 -10.54
CA MET A 1 8.25 -23.05 -11.46
C MET A 1 7.57 -24.18 -12.21
N PRO A 2 6.24 -24.34 -12.10
CA PRO A 2 5.52 -25.49 -12.65
C PRO A 2 4.81 -25.10 -13.95
N TRP A 3 5.09 -25.78 -15.06
CA TRP A 3 4.19 -25.79 -16.22
C TRP A 3 4.31 -27.16 -16.91
N LYS A 4 3.33 -28.03 -16.63
CA LYS A 4 3.06 -29.26 -17.39
C LYS A 4 2.30 -28.85 -18.65
N LYS A 5 2.71 -29.41 -19.78
CA LYS A 5 1.93 -29.49 -21.03
C LYS A 5 1.03 -30.71 -20.90
N ASP A 6 -0.24 -30.54 -21.29
CA ASP A 6 -1.06 -31.63 -21.78
C ASP A 6 -1.40 -31.29 -23.23
N ASP A 7 -0.97 -32.17 -24.13
CA ASP A 7 -1.46 -32.30 -25.49
C ASP A 7 -2.81 -33.01 -25.41
N GLU A 8 -3.84 -32.56 -26.14
CA GLU A 8 -4.75 -33.46 -26.86
C GLU A 8 -5.43 -32.73 -28.03
N THR A 9 -5.54 -33.52 -29.09
CA THR A 9 -5.85 -33.29 -30.50
C THR A 9 -7.33 -33.38 -30.84
N GLY A 10 -7.71 -32.81 -31.99
CA GLY A 10 -8.91 -33.15 -32.77
C GLY A 10 -9.38 -31.94 -33.59
N GLY A 11 -9.04 -31.83 -34.88
CA GLY A 11 -9.83 -32.33 -36.03
C GLY A 11 -10.76 -31.19 -36.50
N ASP A 12 -10.89 -30.76 -37.75
CA ASP A 12 -10.76 -31.38 -39.08
C ASP A 12 -10.70 -30.23 -40.14
N PRO A 13 -10.52 -30.51 -41.46
CA PRO A 13 -9.96 -29.60 -42.47
C PRO A 13 -11.00 -28.99 -43.43
N ALA A 14 -10.62 -27.94 -44.17
CA ALA A 14 -11.06 -27.71 -45.55
C ALA A 14 -10.34 -26.52 -46.23
N ASP A 15 -10.07 -26.73 -47.53
CA ASP A 15 -9.90 -25.75 -48.62
C ASP A 15 -8.63 -24.88 -48.67
N ARG A 16 -8.07 -24.51 -49.83
CA ARG A 16 -7.78 -25.10 -51.16
C ARG A 16 -7.03 -23.99 -51.91
N THR A 17 -6.13 -24.38 -52.83
CA THR A 17 -5.68 -23.65 -54.05
C THR A 17 -4.94 -22.32 -53.88
N GLY A 18 -3.65 -22.25 -54.23
CA GLY A 18 -3.15 -21.77 -55.55
C GLY A 18 -2.24 -20.55 -55.28
N THR A 19 -1.16 -20.19 -55.98
CA THR A 19 -0.73 -20.42 -57.36
C THR A 19 0.76 -20.03 -57.47
N ALA A 20 1.45 -20.54 -58.49
CA ALA A 20 2.89 -20.41 -58.76
C ALA A 20 3.31 -19.14 -59.55
N GLY A 21 4.62 -18.90 -59.60
CA GLY A 21 5.40 -18.06 -60.53
C GLY A 21 6.77 -17.72 -59.90
N THR A 22 7.97 -18.19 -60.29
CA THR A 22 8.66 -18.32 -61.61
C THR A 22 8.84 -16.93 -62.25
N ALA A 23 10.01 -16.37 -62.60
CA ALA A 23 11.40 -16.80 -62.79
C ALA A 23 12.34 -15.56 -62.95
N THR A 24 13.68 -15.77 -62.86
CA THR A 24 14.82 -15.25 -63.72
C THR A 24 14.99 -13.73 -63.95
N ASP A 25 16.15 -13.11 -64.21
CA ASP A 25 17.58 -13.47 -64.38
C ASP A 25 18.42 -12.16 -64.41
N ASP A 26 19.75 -12.32 -64.50
CA ASP A 26 20.78 -11.43 -65.11
C ASP A 26 21.58 -10.35 -64.33
N ALA A 27 22.80 -10.76 -63.94
CA ALA A 27 24.14 -10.44 -64.50
C ALA A 27 24.76 -9.01 -64.60
N ALA A 28 26.09 -9.00 -64.38
CA ALA A 28 27.20 -8.08 -64.76
C ALA A 28 27.84 -7.23 -63.61
N ALA A 29 29.03 -7.57 -63.07
CA ALA A 29 30.43 -7.29 -63.52
C ALA A 29 30.78 -5.79 -63.56
N ALA A 30 31.88 -5.20 -63.07
CA ALA A 30 33.23 -5.56 -62.56
C ALA A 30 33.69 -4.40 -61.59
N THR A 31 34.80 -4.36 -60.83
CA THR A 31 36.24 -4.46 -61.16
C THR A 31 37.12 -4.51 -59.89
N ASP A 32 38.34 -5.02 -60.11
CA ASP A 32 39.48 -5.36 -59.24
C ASP A 32 40.06 -4.34 -58.23
N GLY A 33 40.80 -4.87 -57.24
CA GLY A 33 41.74 -4.09 -56.44
C GLY A 33 42.48 -4.82 -55.31
N ALA A 34 43.44 -5.69 -55.67
CA ALA A 34 44.66 -6.08 -54.92
C ALA A 34 44.55 -6.76 -53.53
N ALA A 35 44.67 -8.09 -53.51
CA ALA A 35 44.99 -8.88 -52.32
C ALA A 35 46.47 -9.31 -52.36
N ALA A 36 47.26 -8.87 -51.38
CA ALA A 36 48.57 -9.44 -51.09
C ALA A 36 48.39 -10.80 -50.39
N GLU A 37 49.03 -11.82 -50.94
CA GLU A 37 48.91 -13.22 -50.52
C GLU A 37 49.46 -13.45 -49.10
N GLY A 38 48.56 -13.76 -48.16
CA GLY A 38 48.87 -14.46 -46.91
C GLY A 38 48.50 -15.94 -47.03
N PRO A 39 49.05 -16.83 -46.18
CA PRO A 39 48.84 -18.29 -46.29
C PRO A 39 47.34 -18.65 -46.20
N LYS A 40 46.94 -19.69 -46.96
CA LYS A 40 45.56 -20.22 -47.00
C LYS A 40 45.08 -20.53 -45.58
N GLY A 41 44.18 -19.71 -45.06
CA GLY A 41 43.61 -19.80 -43.70
C GLY A 41 43.61 -18.51 -42.88
N TYR A 42 44.20 -17.41 -43.37
CA TYR A 42 44.22 -16.14 -42.63
C TYR A 42 42.99 -15.26 -42.92
N THR A 43 42.00 -15.27 -42.02
CA THR A 43 40.98 -14.22 -41.95
C THR A 43 41.44 -13.11 -40.98
N PRO A 44 41.51 -11.83 -41.41
CA PRO A 44 41.86 -10.73 -40.52
C PRO A 44 40.85 -10.63 -39.37
N LYS A 45 41.33 -10.49 -38.13
CA LYS A 45 40.48 -10.37 -36.94
C LYS A 45 39.50 -9.21 -37.14
N LYS A 46 38.20 -9.51 -37.10
CA LYS A 46 37.09 -8.54 -37.17
C LYS A 46 37.39 -7.37 -36.23
N GLY A 47 37.67 -6.21 -36.83
CA GLY A 47 38.00 -4.98 -36.12
C GLY A 47 36.79 -4.47 -35.35
N ARG A 48 36.97 -4.40 -34.03
CA ARG A 48 36.05 -3.93 -32.98
C ARG A 48 34.83 -4.83 -32.70
N PRO A 49 34.53 -5.10 -31.42
CA PRO A 49 33.23 -5.60 -31.01
C PRO A 49 32.16 -4.64 -31.51
N THR A 50 31.15 -5.15 -32.22
CA THR A 50 29.93 -4.38 -32.50
C THR A 50 29.38 -3.87 -31.17
N PRO A 51 29.17 -2.55 -31.00
CA PRO A 51 28.73 -1.98 -29.74
C PRO A 51 27.39 -2.59 -29.31
N LYS A 52 27.25 -2.88 -28.01
CA LYS A 52 26.01 -3.46 -27.49
C LYS A 52 24.88 -2.46 -27.72
N ARG A 53 23.71 -2.97 -28.14
CA ARG A 53 22.49 -2.18 -28.41
C ARG A 53 22.17 -1.13 -27.32
N ASN A 54 22.40 -1.44 -26.04
CA ASN A 54 22.22 -0.51 -24.92
C ASN A 54 23.15 0.72 -24.94
N GLU A 55 24.37 0.58 -25.44
CA GLU A 55 25.34 1.69 -25.52
C GLU A 55 25.00 2.59 -26.70
N VAL A 56 24.57 2.00 -27.83
CA VAL A 56 24.07 2.72 -29.00
C VAL A 56 22.80 3.51 -28.67
N GLU A 57 21.85 2.91 -27.95
CA GLU A 57 20.61 3.60 -27.51
C GLU A 57 20.88 4.72 -26.48
N ARG A 58 21.94 4.61 -25.66
CA ARG A 58 22.36 5.66 -24.73
C ARG A 58 23.09 6.80 -25.44
N ALA A 59 23.97 6.49 -26.41
CA ALA A 59 24.69 7.47 -27.22
C ALA A 59 23.75 8.20 -28.20
N ALA A 60 22.75 7.52 -28.75
CA ALA A 60 21.71 8.10 -29.60
C ALA A 60 20.65 8.89 -28.80
N GLY A 61 20.75 8.94 -27.47
CA GLY A 61 19.87 9.75 -26.62
C GLY A 61 18.40 9.29 -26.58
N THR A 62 18.11 8.05 -26.99
CA THR A 62 16.75 7.48 -26.98
C THR A 62 16.34 7.02 -25.58
N ARG A 63 17.30 6.65 -24.72
CA ARG A 63 17.08 6.50 -23.26
C ARG A 63 17.57 7.74 -22.52
N ARG A 64 16.64 8.63 -22.15
CA ARG A 64 16.93 9.92 -21.48
C ARG A 64 16.92 9.86 -19.95
N ALA A 65 16.56 8.75 -19.34
CA ALA A 65 16.54 8.63 -17.89
C ALA A 65 17.55 7.58 -17.43
N HIS A 66 18.54 8.02 -16.65
CA HIS A 66 19.23 7.13 -15.74
C HIS A 66 18.19 6.62 -14.75
N TYR A 67 17.62 5.45 -15.00
CA TYR A 67 16.95 4.71 -13.94
C TYR A 67 18.06 4.31 -12.97
N GLU A 68 18.24 5.07 -11.88
CA GLU A 68 19.08 4.61 -10.79
C GLU A 68 18.49 3.29 -10.32
N ALA A 69 19.22 2.21 -10.59
CA ALA A 69 18.81 0.88 -10.15
C ALA A 69 18.63 0.92 -8.62
N PRO A 70 17.62 0.24 -8.06
CA PRO A 70 17.46 0.16 -6.62
C PRO A 70 18.76 -0.34 -6.01
N LEU A 71 19.36 0.50 -5.17
CA LEU A 71 20.67 0.25 -4.55
C LEU A 71 20.66 -1.13 -3.91
N THR A 72 21.59 -1.98 -4.33
CA THR A 72 21.81 -3.22 -3.61
C THR A 72 22.25 -2.89 -2.17
N PRO A 73 21.96 -3.74 -1.17
CA PRO A 73 22.37 -3.47 0.21
C PRO A 73 23.87 -3.20 0.38
N LYS A 74 24.71 -3.76 -0.51
CA LYS A 74 26.17 -3.54 -0.54
C LYS A 74 26.52 -2.13 -1.03
N GLU A 75 25.91 -1.67 -2.13
CA GLU A 75 26.11 -0.32 -2.68
C GLU A 75 25.60 0.77 -1.73
N ALA A 76 24.45 0.55 -1.08
CA ALA A 76 23.93 1.47 -0.07
C ALA A 76 24.89 1.62 1.13
N ARG A 77 25.57 0.54 1.52
CA ARG A 77 26.56 0.56 2.62
C ARG A 77 27.85 1.22 2.19
N GLN A 78 28.32 1.01 0.96
CA GLN A 78 29.49 1.70 0.41
C GLN A 78 29.24 3.20 0.36
N ARG A 79 28.13 3.66 -0.23
CA ARG A 79 27.76 5.08 -0.29
C ARG A 79 27.69 5.73 1.10
N ARG A 80 27.17 5.03 2.12
CA ARG A 80 27.16 5.52 3.51
C ARG A 80 28.57 5.66 4.10
N LYS A 81 29.50 4.78 3.74
CA LYS A 81 30.90 4.89 4.15
C LYS A 81 31.58 6.05 3.42
N ASP A 82 31.33 6.20 2.13
CA ASP A 82 31.93 7.26 1.31
C ASP A 82 31.49 8.64 1.82
N VAL A 83 30.20 8.83 2.10
CA VAL A 83 29.66 10.06 2.72
C VAL A 83 30.23 10.31 4.12
N LYS A 84 30.52 9.25 4.89
CA LYS A 84 31.16 9.39 6.20
C LYS A 84 32.64 9.76 6.07
N ASN A 85 33.32 9.23 5.05
CA ASN A 85 34.74 9.47 4.79
C ASN A 85 34.98 10.83 4.13
N SER A 86 33.98 11.39 3.44
CA SER A 86 34.08 12.70 2.79
C SER A 86 33.85 13.90 3.72
N MET A 87 33.50 13.68 4.98
CA MET A 87 33.18 14.74 5.95
C MET A 87 34.00 14.57 7.23
N THR A 88 34.25 15.67 7.94
CA THR A 88 34.82 15.58 9.29
C THR A 88 33.81 14.95 10.27
N LYS A 89 34.29 14.44 11.42
CA LYS A 89 33.42 13.79 12.42
C LYS A 89 32.32 14.72 12.93
N GLU A 90 32.61 16.01 13.06
CA GLU A 90 31.66 17.02 13.53
C GLU A 90 30.62 17.32 12.46
N GLU A 91 31.03 17.66 11.24
CA GLU A 91 30.12 17.90 10.11
C GLU A 91 29.21 16.70 9.83
N PHE A 92 29.72 15.46 9.91
CA PHE A 92 28.91 14.26 9.76
C PHE A 92 27.86 14.12 10.87
N LYS A 93 28.21 14.48 12.11
CA LYS A 93 27.28 14.47 13.25
C LYS A 93 26.19 15.53 13.08
N GLU A 94 26.54 16.71 12.60
CA GLU A 94 25.60 17.80 12.33
C GLU A 94 24.68 17.48 11.16
N ALA A 95 25.21 16.98 10.04
CA ALA A 95 24.42 16.53 8.90
C ALA A 95 23.44 15.44 9.31
N LYS A 96 23.86 14.48 10.14
CA LYS A 96 22.99 13.44 10.68
C LYS A 96 21.93 14.00 11.64
N ARG A 97 22.28 15.00 12.46
CA ARG A 97 21.32 15.71 13.33
C ARG A 97 20.26 16.41 12.50
N LYS A 98 20.68 17.19 11.49
CA LYS A 98 19.80 17.88 10.56
C LYS A 98 18.89 16.92 9.79
N GLN A 99 19.42 15.81 9.26
CA GLN A 99 18.60 14.76 8.63
C GLN A 99 17.56 14.16 9.58
N ARG A 100 17.91 13.96 10.87
CA ARG A 100 16.96 13.46 11.88
C ARG A 100 15.88 14.49 12.17
N GLU A 101 16.24 15.75 12.28
CA GLU A 101 15.31 16.86 12.53
C GLU A 101 14.35 17.05 11.35
N GLU A 102 14.86 17.05 10.13
CA GLU A 102 14.07 17.12 8.89
C GLU A 102 13.12 15.91 8.79
N ALA A 103 13.61 14.69 9.05
CA ALA A 103 12.78 13.50 9.07
C ALA A 103 11.71 13.57 10.17
N ALA A 104 12.05 14.09 11.36
CA ALA A 104 11.09 14.28 12.45
C ALA A 104 10.05 15.37 12.12
N ALA A 105 10.44 16.44 11.45
CA ALA A 105 9.54 17.50 10.98
C ALA A 105 8.59 16.98 9.90
N ALA A 106 9.09 16.21 8.94
CA ALA A 106 8.28 15.58 7.90
C ALA A 106 7.25 14.60 8.50
N ARG A 107 7.65 13.79 9.49
CA ARG A 107 6.74 12.88 10.22
C ARG A 107 5.67 13.64 11.00
N ARG A 108 6.06 14.72 11.70
CA ARG A 108 5.10 15.58 12.41
C ARG A 108 4.08 16.16 11.46
N LYS A 109 4.52 16.77 10.36
CA LYS A 109 3.64 17.31 9.31
C LYS A 109 2.69 16.24 8.75
N ALA A 110 3.19 15.04 8.45
CA ALA A 110 2.36 13.95 7.96
C ALA A 110 1.32 13.50 9.00
N ASN A 111 1.70 13.40 10.27
CA ASN A 111 0.79 13.07 11.37
C ASN A 111 -0.26 14.16 11.58
N ASP A 112 0.12 15.43 11.53
CA ASP A 112 -0.80 16.57 11.68
C ASP A 112 -1.82 16.59 10.54
N ARG A 113 -1.39 16.31 9.30
CA ARG A 113 -2.26 16.20 8.11
C ARG A 113 -3.20 15.00 8.21
N MET A 114 -2.69 13.85 8.65
CA MET A 114 -3.49 12.66 8.91
C MET A 114 -4.53 12.92 10.01
N MET A 115 -4.15 13.63 11.08
CA MET A 115 -5.06 13.99 12.18
C MET A 115 -6.10 15.02 11.76
N ALA A 116 -5.75 15.99 10.92
CA ALA A 116 -6.70 16.90 10.28
C ALA A 116 -7.69 16.17 9.35
N GLY A 117 -7.35 14.95 8.92
CA GLY A 117 -8.17 14.11 8.07
C GLY A 117 -8.02 14.42 6.58
N ASP A 118 -6.85 14.94 6.18
CA ASP A 118 -6.47 15.19 4.79
C ASP A 118 -6.48 13.88 3.97
N PRO A 119 -7.34 13.73 2.94
CA PRO A 119 -7.55 12.47 2.21
C PRO A 119 -6.27 11.80 1.71
N ASP A 120 -5.26 12.58 1.33
CA ASP A 120 -4.00 12.10 0.76
C ASP A 120 -3.06 11.48 1.81
N TYR A 121 -3.20 11.89 3.08
CA TYR A 121 -2.39 11.41 4.20
C TYR A 121 -3.12 10.34 5.05
N LEU A 122 -4.34 9.98 4.67
CA LEU A 122 -5.09 8.92 5.33
C LEU A 122 -4.59 7.53 4.93
N LEU A 123 -4.74 6.58 5.85
CA LEU A 123 -4.55 5.16 5.56
C LEU A 123 -5.62 4.69 4.57
N ALA A 124 -5.29 3.74 3.70
CA ALA A 124 -6.24 3.14 2.74
C ALA A 124 -7.54 2.62 3.40
N ARG A 125 -7.45 2.18 4.66
CA ARG A 125 -8.60 1.74 5.45
C ARG A 125 -9.57 2.88 5.79
N ASP A 126 -9.12 4.12 5.87
CA ASP A 126 -9.89 5.29 6.31
C ASP A 126 -10.20 6.25 5.14
N GLN A 127 -9.63 5.99 3.96
CA GLN A 127 -9.90 6.72 2.72
C GLN A 127 -11.28 6.37 2.14
N GLY A 128 -11.93 7.38 1.53
CA GLY A 128 -13.21 7.26 0.84
C GLY A 128 -14.29 8.21 1.37
N LYS A 129 -15.19 8.65 0.47
CA LYS A 129 -16.30 9.57 0.82
C LYS A 129 -17.30 8.90 1.76
N GLU A 130 -17.53 7.59 1.60
CA GLU A 130 -18.42 6.84 2.47
C GLU A 130 -17.85 6.68 3.88
N LYS A 131 -16.52 6.43 3.99
CA LYS A 131 -15.87 6.32 5.30
C LYS A 131 -15.77 7.66 6.01
N LEU A 132 -15.61 8.76 5.29
CA LEU A 132 -15.75 10.11 5.86
C LEU A 132 -17.13 10.31 6.47
N LEU A 133 -18.21 9.95 5.76
CA LEU A 133 -19.57 10.01 6.31
C LEU A 133 -19.72 9.16 7.56
N ILE A 134 -19.22 7.92 7.55
CA ILE A 134 -19.27 7.04 8.73
C ILE A 134 -18.54 7.67 9.92
N ARG A 135 -17.33 8.21 9.71
CA ARG A 135 -16.54 8.87 10.76
C ARG A 135 -17.30 10.04 11.37
N ASN A 136 -17.80 10.95 10.54
CA ASN A 136 -18.51 12.14 11.01
C ASN A 136 -19.81 11.76 11.71
N TRP A 137 -20.56 10.80 11.16
CA TRP A 137 -21.81 10.36 11.78
C TRP A 137 -21.55 9.74 13.15
N VAL A 138 -20.53 8.88 13.29
CA VAL A 138 -20.16 8.30 14.59
C VAL A 138 -19.66 9.38 15.56
N ASP A 139 -18.84 10.30 15.10
CA ASP A 139 -18.26 11.35 15.95
C ASP A 139 -19.29 12.39 16.44
N ALA A 140 -20.41 12.53 15.73
CA ALA A 140 -21.53 13.39 16.12
C ALA A 140 -22.38 12.83 17.26
N HIS A 141 -22.30 11.53 17.55
CA HIS A 141 -23.15 10.86 18.54
C HIS A 141 -22.38 10.48 19.82
N ARG A 142 -23.13 10.33 20.93
CA ARG A 142 -22.61 9.77 22.19
C ARG A 142 -22.91 8.28 22.23
N TYR A 143 -21.95 7.49 22.73
CA TYR A 143 -22.08 6.05 22.91
C TYR A 143 -21.78 5.63 24.34
N ALA A 144 -22.53 4.66 24.86
CA ALA A 144 -22.28 4.09 26.18
C ALA A 144 -20.95 3.31 26.20
N MET A 145 -20.52 2.80 25.04
CA MET A 145 -19.19 2.19 24.80
C MET A 145 -18.02 3.00 25.34
N ASN A 146 -18.11 4.34 25.32
CA ASN A 146 -17.03 5.20 25.78
C ASN A 146 -16.84 5.15 27.32
N PHE A 147 -17.85 4.66 28.05
CA PHE A 147 -17.79 4.38 29.49
C PHE A 147 -17.29 2.98 29.82
N PHE A 148 -16.96 2.14 28.83
CA PHE A 148 -16.50 0.78 29.08
C PHE A 148 -15.23 0.72 29.93
N LEU A 149 -14.24 1.59 29.67
CA LEU A 149 -13.00 1.63 30.45
C LEU A 149 -13.20 2.01 31.93
N PRO A 150 -13.89 3.12 32.28
CA PRO A 150 -14.16 3.43 33.69
C PRO A 150 -15.04 2.36 34.34
N LEU A 151 -16.01 1.79 33.61
CA LEU A 151 -16.85 0.70 34.09
C LEU A 151 -16.04 -0.56 34.39
N ALA A 152 -15.10 -0.94 33.52
CA ALA A 152 -14.20 -2.07 33.74
C ALA A 152 -13.33 -1.86 34.98
N LEU A 153 -12.86 -0.64 35.25
CA LEU A 153 -12.12 -0.32 36.47
C LEU A 153 -12.99 -0.51 37.73
N VAL A 154 -14.24 -0.05 37.71
CA VAL A 154 -15.19 -0.28 38.81
C VAL A 154 -15.38 -1.78 39.06
N VAL A 155 -15.53 -2.57 38.00
CA VAL A 155 -15.68 -4.03 38.10
C VAL A 155 -14.44 -4.68 38.73
N ILE A 156 -13.23 -4.25 38.36
CA ILE A 156 -12.00 -4.76 38.98
C ILE A 156 -12.00 -4.49 40.49
N VAL A 157 -12.40 -3.28 40.91
CA VAL A 157 -12.51 -2.95 42.33
C VAL A 157 -13.54 -3.82 43.03
N ILE A 158 -14.72 -4.01 42.43
CA ILE A 158 -15.77 -4.88 42.97
C ILE A 158 -15.27 -6.33 43.06
N MET A 159 -14.50 -6.81 42.08
CA MET A 159 -13.95 -8.17 42.10
C MET A 159 -12.97 -8.37 43.25
N ILE A 160 -12.09 -7.39 43.51
CA ILE A 160 -11.15 -7.42 44.64
C ILE A 160 -11.93 -7.48 45.97
N VAL A 161 -12.95 -6.64 46.13
CA VAL A 161 -13.79 -6.61 47.35
C VAL A 161 -14.65 -7.87 47.47
N GLY A 162 -15.18 -8.37 46.35
CA GLY A 162 -16.04 -9.53 46.25
C GLY A 162 -15.37 -10.84 46.64
N THR A 163 -14.03 -10.91 46.64
CA THR A 163 -13.29 -12.05 47.20
C THR A 163 -13.61 -12.31 48.68
N ARG A 164 -14.07 -11.28 49.41
CA ARG A 164 -14.46 -11.39 50.83
C ARG A 164 -15.95 -11.65 51.03
N LEU A 165 -16.79 -11.44 50.01
CA LEU A 165 -18.25 -11.53 50.07
C LEU A 165 -18.79 -12.26 48.82
N PRO A 166 -18.98 -13.60 48.88
CA PRO A 166 -19.37 -14.41 47.72
C PRO A 166 -20.70 -13.98 47.07
N GLU A 167 -21.64 -13.45 47.85
CA GLU A 167 -22.93 -12.97 47.34
C GLU A 167 -22.78 -11.76 46.39
N VAL A 168 -21.80 -10.89 46.67
CA VAL A 168 -21.51 -9.71 45.83
C VAL A 168 -20.93 -10.14 44.48
N ALA A 169 -20.14 -11.21 44.44
CA ALA A 169 -19.53 -11.72 43.21
C ALA A 169 -20.57 -12.29 42.23
N SER A 170 -21.56 -13.02 42.73
CA SER A 170 -22.65 -13.58 41.91
C SER A 170 -23.49 -12.48 41.24
N LEU A 171 -23.91 -11.48 42.04
CA LEU A 171 -24.68 -10.35 41.53
C LEU A 171 -23.89 -9.53 40.50
N THR A 172 -22.59 -9.31 40.75
CA THR A 172 -21.69 -8.61 39.82
C THR A 172 -21.60 -9.31 38.46
N SER A 173 -21.56 -10.64 38.45
CA SER A 173 -21.50 -11.43 37.22
C SER A 173 -22.76 -11.27 36.35
N ILE A 174 -23.94 -11.28 36.98
CA ILE A 174 -25.22 -11.05 36.30
C ILE A 174 -25.28 -9.63 35.75
N ILE A 175 -24.91 -8.63 36.55
CA ILE A 175 -24.86 -7.22 36.13
C ILE A 175 -23.92 -7.06 34.93
N MET A 176 -22.75 -7.70 34.96
CA MET A 176 -21.79 -7.65 33.84
C MET A 176 -22.37 -8.27 32.57
N MET A 177 -23.08 -9.40 32.68
CA MET A 177 -23.77 -10.01 31.54
C MET A 177 -24.77 -9.04 30.90
N VAL A 178 -25.59 -8.36 31.72
CA VAL A 178 -26.57 -7.36 31.25
C VAL A 178 -25.87 -6.19 30.57
N ILE A 179 -24.78 -5.68 31.14
CA ILE A 179 -23.98 -4.59 30.56
C ILE A 179 -23.41 -4.99 29.21
N ILE A 180 -22.76 -6.17 29.12
CA ILE A 180 -22.18 -6.65 27.86
C ILE A 180 -23.28 -6.79 26.81
N LEU A 181 -24.44 -7.35 27.17
CA LEU A 181 -25.57 -7.47 26.26
C LEU A 181 -26.07 -6.10 25.78
N ALA A 182 -26.20 -5.13 26.68
CA ALA A 182 -26.60 -3.77 26.34
C ALA A 182 -25.63 -3.11 25.34
N LEU A 183 -24.31 -3.30 25.54
CA LEU A 183 -23.29 -2.83 24.62
C LEU A 183 -23.41 -3.53 23.25
N VAL A 184 -23.53 -4.86 23.21
CA VAL A 184 -23.70 -5.60 21.94
C VAL A 184 -24.92 -5.09 21.17
N VAL A 185 -26.03 -4.87 21.86
CA VAL A 185 -27.26 -4.33 21.28
C VAL A 185 -27.04 -2.91 20.74
N GLU A 186 -26.37 -2.03 21.50
CA GLU A 186 -26.01 -0.68 21.04
C GLU A 186 -25.15 -0.72 19.76
N GLY A 187 -24.14 -1.60 19.73
CA GLY A 187 -23.27 -1.81 18.56
C GLY A 187 -24.05 -2.31 17.33
N PHE A 188 -25.02 -3.20 17.52
CA PHE A 188 -25.89 -3.69 16.45
C PHE A 188 -26.79 -2.59 15.88
N PHE A 189 -27.45 -1.81 16.75
CA PHE A 189 -28.27 -0.69 16.32
C PHE A 189 -27.45 0.39 15.62
N LEU A 190 -26.25 0.69 16.13
CA LEU A 190 -25.28 1.59 15.50
C LEU A 190 -24.97 1.14 14.07
N GLY A 191 -24.56 -0.12 13.90
CA GLY A 191 -24.25 -0.68 12.58
C GLY A 191 -25.42 -0.59 11.61
N ARG A 192 -26.64 -0.90 12.06
CA ARG A 192 -27.86 -0.80 11.24
C ARG A 192 -28.19 0.64 10.84
N LYS A 193 -28.04 1.59 11.76
CA LYS A 193 -28.34 3.02 11.53
C LYS A 193 -27.35 3.65 10.57
N VAL A 194 -26.05 3.43 10.77
CA VAL A 194 -25.00 3.92 9.86
C VAL A 194 -25.18 3.32 8.47
N ASN A 195 -25.44 2.02 8.36
CA ASN A 195 -25.71 1.39 7.06
C ASN A 195 -26.87 2.05 6.31
N LYS A 196 -27.96 2.40 7.01
CA LYS A 196 -29.10 3.10 6.41
C LYS A 196 -28.70 4.49 5.90
N VAL A 197 -27.94 5.24 6.68
CA VAL A 197 -27.49 6.60 6.33
C VAL A 197 -26.50 6.57 5.15
N VAL A 198 -25.53 5.66 5.17
CA VAL A 198 -24.56 5.51 4.09
C VAL A 198 -25.24 5.15 2.78
N ARG A 199 -26.17 4.17 2.79
CA ARG A 199 -26.89 3.78 1.58
C ARG A 199 -27.86 4.84 1.07
N ALA A 200 -28.40 5.67 1.96
CA ALA A 200 -29.24 6.79 1.55
C ALA A 200 -28.43 7.88 0.83
N ARG A 201 -27.19 8.14 1.25
CA ARG A 201 -26.32 9.17 0.63
C ARG A 201 -25.48 8.63 -0.53
N TYR A 202 -25.11 7.36 -0.48
CA TYR A 202 -24.28 6.66 -1.48
C TYR A 202 -24.97 5.35 -1.88
N PRO A 203 -25.97 5.40 -2.78
CA PRO A 203 -26.67 4.20 -3.23
C PRO A 203 -25.74 3.20 -3.94
N ASP A 204 -24.73 3.70 -4.65
CA ASP A 204 -23.78 2.90 -5.44
C ASP A 204 -22.53 2.47 -4.64
N THR A 205 -22.62 2.43 -3.31
CA THR A 205 -21.46 2.06 -2.48
C THR A 205 -21.09 0.59 -2.68
N ASN A 206 -19.80 0.33 -2.96
CA ASN A 206 -19.23 -1.03 -3.03
C ASN A 206 -18.95 -1.63 -1.65
N LEU A 207 -19.15 -0.88 -0.56
CA LEU A 207 -18.87 -1.35 0.78
C LEU A 207 -19.95 -2.32 1.28
N GLY A 208 -19.51 -3.49 1.73
CA GLY A 208 -20.39 -4.46 2.37
C GLY A 208 -21.03 -3.92 3.66
N ARG A 209 -22.25 -4.37 3.96
CA ARG A 209 -22.98 -3.94 5.17
C ARG A 209 -22.21 -4.21 6.46
N TRP A 210 -21.54 -5.36 6.50
CA TRP A 210 -20.69 -5.77 7.61
C TRP A 210 -19.45 -4.88 7.73
N THR A 211 -18.83 -4.51 6.61
CA THR A 211 -17.66 -3.60 6.60
C THR A 211 -18.03 -2.23 7.15
N ILE A 212 -19.15 -1.66 6.71
CA ILE A 212 -19.66 -0.36 7.20
C ILE A 212 -19.95 -0.43 8.71
N GLY A 213 -20.69 -1.45 9.14
CA GLY A 213 -21.08 -1.63 10.53
C GLY A 213 -19.88 -1.87 11.45
N PHE A 214 -18.95 -2.74 11.05
CA PHE A 214 -17.75 -3.04 11.81
C PHE A 214 -16.80 -1.84 11.91
N TYR A 215 -16.65 -1.07 10.83
CA TYR A 215 -15.87 0.16 10.85
C TYR A 215 -16.49 1.21 11.80
N ALA A 216 -17.81 1.39 11.76
CA ALA A 216 -18.52 2.28 12.68
C ALA A 216 -18.36 1.82 14.15
N PHE A 217 -18.50 0.51 14.40
CA PHE A 217 -18.36 -0.07 15.73
C PHE A 217 -16.96 0.13 16.30
N THR A 218 -15.91 -0.20 15.54
CA THR A 218 -14.51 -0.05 16.00
C THR A 218 -14.15 1.42 16.26
N ARG A 219 -14.73 2.37 15.53
CA ARG A 219 -14.56 3.80 15.83
C ARG A 219 -15.32 4.23 17.09
N ALA A 220 -16.55 3.73 17.29
CA ALA A 220 -17.39 4.09 18.43
C ALA A 220 -16.81 3.61 19.77
N THR A 221 -16.11 2.48 19.80
CA THR A 221 -15.48 1.93 21.01
C THR A 221 -14.21 2.67 21.42
N MET A 222 -13.54 3.38 20.50
CA MET A 222 -12.37 4.20 20.83
C MET A 222 -12.77 5.48 21.58
N ILE A 223 -11.98 5.85 22.59
CA ILE A 223 -12.09 7.15 23.25
C ILE A 223 -11.95 8.26 22.23
N ARG A 224 -12.91 9.21 22.21
CA ARG A 224 -12.96 10.30 21.22
C ARG A 224 -11.63 11.05 21.03
N ARG A 225 -10.91 11.35 22.12
CA ARG A 225 -9.61 12.06 22.07
C ARG A 225 -8.46 11.22 21.50
N MET A 226 -8.59 9.90 21.48
CA MET A 226 -7.58 8.97 20.98
C MET A 226 -7.89 8.44 19.57
N ARG A 227 -8.97 8.92 18.94
CA ARG A 227 -9.34 8.52 17.57
C ARG A 227 -8.35 9.15 16.59
N SER A 228 -7.82 8.32 15.69
CA SER A 228 -7.06 8.75 14.53
C SER A 228 -7.76 8.23 13.28
N PRO A 229 -8.13 9.08 12.31
CA PRO A 229 -8.04 10.55 12.28
C PRO A 229 -8.90 11.23 13.35
N ALA A 230 -8.55 12.48 13.71
CA ALA A 230 -9.27 13.22 14.73
C ALA A 230 -10.73 13.46 14.31
N PRO A 231 -11.66 13.56 15.28
CA PRO A 231 -13.05 13.94 14.99
C PRO A 231 -13.11 15.33 14.33
N GLN A 232 -13.78 15.42 13.17
CA GLN A 232 -13.95 16.68 12.43
C GLN A 232 -15.21 17.44 12.84
N VAL A 233 -16.16 16.77 13.48
CA VAL A 233 -17.45 17.32 13.93
C VAL A 233 -17.58 17.24 15.44
N ALA A 234 -18.33 18.16 16.04
CA ALA A 234 -18.70 18.17 17.45
C ALA A 234 -19.86 17.19 17.73
N ILE A 235 -20.13 16.90 19.01
CA ILE A 235 -21.32 16.10 19.36
C ILE A 235 -22.55 16.95 19.08
N GLY A 236 -23.54 16.37 18.40
CA GLY A 236 -24.81 17.02 18.09
C GLY A 236 -24.83 17.75 16.74
N ASP A 237 -23.70 17.82 16.03
CA ASP A 237 -23.66 18.40 14.69
C ASP A 237 -24.52 17.58 13.72
N ALA A 238 -25.22 18.26 12.82
CA ALA A 238 -25.97 17.62 11.75
C ALA A 238 -25.01 17.11 10.66
N VAL A 239 -25.06 15.80 10.38
CA VAL A 239 -24.16 15.11 9.42
C VAL A 239 -24.93 14.43 8.31
#